data_AF-A0AAV7VI35-F1
#
_entry.id   AF-A0AAV7VI35-F1
#
_cell.length_a   1.000
_cell.length_b   1.000
_cell.length_c   1.000
_cell.angle_alpha   90.00
_cell.angle_beta   90.00
_cell.angle_gamma   90.00
#
_symmetry.space_group_name_H-M   'P 1'
#
loop_
_entity.id
_entity.type
_entity.pdbx_description
1 polymer ?
#
loop_
_entity_poly.entity_id
_entity_poly.type
_entity_poly.pdbx_seq_one_letter_code
_entity_poly.pdbx_strand_id
1 'polypeptide(L)'
;MGRYRCQGTMEIPETPPGDETAPRQQSKVVDEEEWKKKWEQKNTSFHKDQVHRLADMGHTITGVDVSEIGLKDFFTEQNIPYVEEDVPAIPGAKLFKSSSGNISLYCCSFYDFIRIPAKYDGIWDKGSLVAINPCDRERYAKTVLSLMEQDCCYLLVTVLYNPVLIEGPPFYVPNSVIEKLYGESCDIRLLQTVDSLDERTRGWGLDYYCERIHLLTLKANSP
;
A
#
# COMPACT_ATOMS: atom_id res chain seq x y z
N MET A 1 -2.48 35.69 -11.09
CA MET A 1 -1.52 35.62 -9.96
C MET A 1 -2.29 35.63 -8.65
N GLY A 2 -2.58 34.45 -8.11
CA GLY A 2 -3.10 34.31 -6.75
C GLY A 2 -2.23 33.27 -6.06
N ARG A 3 -1.30 33.72 -5.21
CA ARG A 3 -0.46 32.84 -4.39
C ARG A 3 -1.31 32.40 -3.20
N TYR A 4 -1.76 31.15 -3.18
CA TYR A 4 -2.30 30.56 -1.97
C TYR A 4 -1.12 30.10 -1.10
N ARG A 5 -1.02 30.71 0.08
CA ARG A 5 0.01 30.48 1.08
C ARG A 5 -0.52 29.39 2.00
N CYS A 6 0.11 28.21 2.00
CA CYS A 6 -0.25 27.10 2.89
C CYS A 6 0.15 27.42 4.34
N GLN A 7 -0.73 28.09 5.08
CA GLN A 7 -0.73 28.14 6.54
C GLN A 7 -2.20 28.07 6.99
N GLY A 8 -2.71 26.85 7.08
CA GLY A 8 -4.06 26.55 7.53
C GLY A 8 -4.34 25.07 7.28
N THR A 9 -4.74 24.34 8.31
CA THR A 9 -5.28 22.99 8.18
C THR A 9 -6.45 23.05 7.22
N MET A 10 -6.27 22.53 6.01
CA MET A 10 -7.35 22.38 5.05
C MET A 10 -8.34 21.38 5.67
N GLU A 11 -9.53 21.86 6.06
CA GLU A 11 -10.65 20.97 6.38
C GLU A 11 -11.07 20.31 5.08
N ILE A 12 -10.42 19.20 4.75
CA ILE A 12 -10.83 18.33 3.65
C ILE A 12 -12.11 17.65 4.12
N PRO A 13 -13.24 17.79 3.42
CA PRO A 13 -14.47 17.13 3.82
C PRO A 13 -14.23 15.62 3.89
N GLU A 14 -14.39 15.01 5.08
CA GLU A 14 -14.21 13.55 5.23
C GLU A 14 -15.27 12.76 4.44
N THR A 15 -16.35 13.43 4.04
CA THR A 15 -17.45 12.91 3.23
C THR A 15 -17.69 13.81 2.02
N PRO A 16 -17.56 13.30 0.78
CA PRO A 16 -18.08 14.02 -0.37
C PRO A 16 -19.61 14.12 -0.26
N PRO A 17 -20.24 15.16 -0.82
CA PRO A 17 -21.69 15.30 -0.81
C PRO A 17 -22.31 14.18 -1.68
N GLY A 18 -22.90 13.17 -1.04
CA GLY A 18 -23.71 12.13 -1.69
C GLY A 18 -23.23 10.70 -1.43
N ASP A 19 -23.97 10.01 -0.57
CA ASP A 19 -23.89 8.58 -0.20
C ASP A 19 -24.03 7.62 -1.41
N GLU A 20 -24.42 8.13 -2.59
CA GLU A 20 -24.65 7.35 -3.82
C GLU A 20 -23.37 6.89 -4.54
N THR A 21 -22.18 7.26 -4.05
CA THR A 21 -20.90 7.10 -4.79
C THR A 21 -19.95 6.05 -4.21
N ALA A 22 -20.06 5.74 -2.91
CA ALA A 22 -19.50 4.51 -2.33
C ALA A 22 -19.82 3.24 -3.16
N PRO A 23 -21.02 3.06 -3.74
CA PRO A 23 -21.36 1.91 -4.56
C PRO A 23 -20.51 1.72 -5.82
N ARG A 24 -20.04 2.80 -6.48
CA ARG A 24 -19.34 2.69 -7.79
C ARG A 24 -17.97 2.05 -7.66
N GLN A 25 -17.21 2.45 -6.64
CA GLN A 25 -15.93 1.80 -6.36
C GLN A 25 -16.15 0.43 -5.71
N GLN A 26 -17.21 0.25 -4.91
CA GLN A 26 -17.45 -0.97 -4.13
C GLN A 26 -17.56 -2.25 -4.98
N SER A 27 -18.06 -2.15 -6.21
CA SER A 27 -18.17 -3.28 -7.15
C SER A 27 -16.96 -3.46 -8.07
N LYS A 28 -15.98 -2.55 -8.05
CA LYS A 28 -14.83 -2.62 -8.94
C LYS A 28 -13.84 -3.68 -8.45
N VAL A 29 -13.40 -4.52 -9.39
CA VAL A 29 -12.44 -5.58 -9.16
C VAL A 29 -11.33 -5.46 -10.21
N VAL A 30 -10.09 -5.43 -9.73
CA VAL A 30 -8.87 -5.57 -10.52
C VAL A 30 -8.20 -6.85 -10.03
N ASP A 31 -8.01 -7.81 -10.93
CA ASP A 31 -7.35 -9.07 -10.59
C ASP A 31 -5.81 -8.99 -10.74
N GLU A 32 -5.11 -10.00 -10.23
CA GLU A 32 -3.64 -10.04 -10.25
C GLU A 32 -3.07 -10.09 -11.69
N GLU A 33 -3.80 -10.65 -12.64
CA GLU A 33 -3.38 -10.72 -14.04
C GLU A 33 -3.47 -9.35 -14.73
N GLU A 34 -4.47 -8.53 -14.39
CA GLU A 34 -4.50 -7.14 -14.81
C GLU A 34 -3.32 -6.34 -14.23
N TRP A 35 -2.96 -6.57 -12.97
CA TRP A 35 -1.78 -5.94 -12.37
C TRP A 35 -0.48 -6.32 -13.08
N LYS A 36 -0.28 -7.60 -13.40
CA LYS A 36 0.87 -8.06 -14.19
C LYS A 36 0.91 -7.40 -15.57
N LYS A 37 -0.23 -7.32 -16.27
CA LYS A 37 -0.34 -6.65 -17.57
C LYS A 37 0.03 -5.17 -17.51
N LYS A 38 -0.30 -4.45 -16.43
CA LYS A 38 0.12 -3.05 -16.25
C LYS A 38 1.64 -2.91 -16.27
N TRP A 39 2.37 -3.83 -15.63
CA TRP A 39 3.83 -3.86 -15.68
C TRP A 39 4.38 -4.20 -17.08
N GLU A 40 3.82 -5.23 -17.74
CA GLU A 40 4.20 -5.59 -19.12
C GLU A 40 4.03 -4.42 -20.11
N GLN A 41 2.97 -3.64 -19.93
CA GLN A 41 2.63 -2.50 -20.78
C GLN A 41 3.29 -1.19 -20.33
N LYS A 42 4.11 -1.22 -19.27
CA LYS A 42 4.72 -0.04 -18.64
C LYS A 42 3.70 1.02 -18.20
N ASN A 43 2.48 0.59 -17.86
CA ASN A 43 1.46 1.43 -17.26
C ASN A 43 1.64 1.49 -15.74
N THR A 44 2.82 1.94 -15.32
CA THR A 44 3.30 1.93 -13.92
C THR A 44 3.36 3.34 -13.35
N SER A 45 2.36 4.18 -13.65
CA SER A 45 2.30 5.57 -13.16
C SER A 45 2.26 5.72 -11.62
N PHE A 46 2.09 4.61 -10.90
CA PHE A 46 2.21 4.50 -9.44
C PHE A 46 3.64 4.28 -8.96
N HIS A 47 4.55 3.85 -9.83
CA HIS A 47 5.96 3.60 -9.52
C HIS A 47 6.69 4.88 -9.15
N LYS A 48 7.62 4.76 -8.21
CA LYS A 48 8.56 5.81 -7.84
C LYS A 48 9.94 5.18 -7.76
N ASP A 49 10.85 5.65 -8.59
CA ASP A 49 12.22 5.15 -8.71
C ASP A 49 13.03 5.36 -7.40
N GLN A 50 12.56 6.24 -6.52
CA GLN A 50 13.13 6.44 -5.19
C GLN A 50 12.43 5.56 -4.15
N VAL A 51 13.19 4.59 -3.64
CA VAL A 51 12.74 3.68 -2.58
C VAL A 51 13.27 4.12 -1.21
N HIS A 52 12.53 3.76 -0.15
CA HIS A 52 12.93 4.07 1.21
C HIS A 52 14.18 3.26 1.60
N ARG A 53 15.17 3.92 2.19
CA ARG A 53 16.49 3.33 2.51
C ARG A 53 16.53 2.61 3.87
N LEU A 54 15.48 1.83 4.20
CA LEU A 54 15.45 1.07 5.46
C LEU A 54 16.55 -0.02 5.51
N ALA A 55 16.81 -0.65 4.37
CA ALA A 55 17.87 -1.64 4.22
C ALA A 55 19.25 -1.08 4.61
N ASP A 56 19.56 0.14 4.17
CA ASP A 56 20.81 0.86 4.47
C ASP A 56 20.92 1.31 5.93
N MET A 57 19.79 1.41 6.62
CA MET A 57 19.74 1.69 8.06
C MET A 57 19.94 0.43 8.91
N GLY A 58 20.21 -0.72 8.28
CA GLY A 58 20.48 -1.99 8.97
C GLY A 58 19.26 -2.85 9.23
N HIS A 59 18.09 -2.50 8.67
CA HIS A 59 16.89 -3.32 8.77
C HIS A 59 16.87 -4.42 7.71
N THR A 60 16.28 -5.57 8.07
CA THR A 60 15.95 -6.64 7.12
C THR A 60 14.59 -6.36 6.49
N ILE A 61 14.53 -6.38 5.17
CA ILE A 61 13.35 -6.02 4.38
C ILE A 61 12.78 -7.27 3.73
N THR A 62 11.48 -7.48 3.93
CA THR A 62 10.70 -8.44 3.17
C THR A 62 9.62 -7.70 2.39
N GLY A 63 9.46 -8.03 1.11
CA GLY A 63 8.39 -7.51 0.27
C GLY A 63 7.72 -8.64 -0.50
N VAL A 64 6.53 -8.36 -1.03
CA VAL A 64 5.77 -9.29 -1.87
C VAL A 64 5.07 -8.50 -2.98
N ASP A 65 5.18 -9.01 -4.20
CA ASP A 65 4.50 -8.48 -5.38
C ASP A 65 4.14 -9.63 -6.33
N VAL A 66 3.09 -9.47 -7.12
CA VAL A 66 2.69 -10.45 -8.14
C VAL A 66 3.47 -10.28 -9.45
N SER A 67 4.10 -9.13 -9.65
CA SER A 67 4.83 -8.75 -10.86
C SER A 67 6.31 -9.08 -10.73
N GLU A 68 6.74 -10.16 -11.39
CA GLU A 68 8.16 -10.48 -11.53
C GLU A 68 8.94 -9.33 -12.17
N ILE A 69 8.33 -8.61 -13.12
CA ILE A 69 8.93 -7.43 -13.78
C ILE A 69 9.23 -6.35 -12.75
N GLY A 70 8.26 -6.00 -11.90
CA GLY A 70 8.45 -4.97 -10.89
C GLY A 70 9.53 -5.31 -9.87
N LEU A 71 9.62 -6.58 -9.47
CA LEU A 71 10.68 -7.04 -8.57
C LEU A 71 12.07 -6.97 -9.23
N LYS A 72 12.19 -7.36 -10.50
CA LYS A 72 13.45 -7.27 -11.26
C LYS A 72 13.87 -5.82 -11.50
N ASP A 73 12.91 -4.96 -11.83
CA ASP A 73 13.12 -3.52 -12.02
C ASP A 73 13.64 -2.89 -10.72
N PHE A 74 13.06 -3.23 -9.55
CA PHE A 74 13.57 -2.78 -8.26
C PHE A 74 15.08 -3.06 -8.08
N PHE A 75 15.52 -4.31 -8.26
CA PHE A 75 16.94 -4.64 -8.08
C PHE A 75 17.84 -3.95 -9.12
N THR A 76 17.35 -3.79 -10.34
CA THR A 76 18.08 -3.12 -11.43
C THR A 76 18.24 -1.62 -11.16
N GLU A 77 17.15 -0.95 -10.82
CA GLU A 77 17.11 0.50 -10.54
C GLU A 77 17.94 0.87 -9.31
N GLN A 78 17.88 0.04 -8.27
CA GLN A 78 18.66 0.25 -7.04
C GLN A 78 20.11 -0.23 -7.16
N ASN A 79 20.50 -0.83 -8.29
CA ASN A 79 21.82 -1.42 -8.54
C ASN A 79 22.23 -2.43 -7.44
N ILE A 80 21.28 -3.30 -7.06
CA ILE A 80 21.45 -4.32 -6.02
C ILE A 80 21.56 -5.70 -6.69
N PRO A 81 22.71 -6.39 -6.59
CA PRO A 81 22.83 -7.78 -7.04
C PRO A 81 21.90 -8.70 -6.24
N TYR A 82 21.28 -9.66 -6.93
CA TYR A 82 20.35 -10.62 -6.32
C TYR A 82 20.48 -12.02 -6.93
N VAL A 83 19.91 -13.00 -6.25
CA VAL A 83 19.68 -14.36 -6.72
C VAL A 83 18.19 -14.68 -6.73
N GLU A 84 17.79 -15.60 -7.60
CA GLU A 84 16.42 -16.14 -7.66
C GLU A 84 16.43 -17.56 -7.06
N GLU A 85 15.46 -17.83 -6.19
CA GLU A 85 15.24 -19.13 -5.55
C GLU A 85 13.77 -19.55 -5.66
N ASP A 86 13.50 -20.85 -5.70
CA ASP A 86 12.13 -21.36 -5.55
C ASP A 86 11.64 -21.20 -4.11
N VAL A 87 10.32 -21.09 -3.93
CA VAL A 87 9.70 -21.02 -2.59
C VAL A 87 8.98 -22.35 -2.32
N PRO A 88 9.57 -23.30 -1.55
CA PRO A 88 8.97 -24.63 -1.35
C PRO A 88 7.57 -24.58 -0.74
N ALA A 89 7.33 -23.58 0.10
CA ALA A 89 6.04 -23.36 0.73
C ALA A 89 4.97 -22.83 -0.23
N ILE A 90 5.28 -22.37 -1.44
CA ILE A 90 4.31 -21.77 -2.39
C ILE A 90 4.65 -22.21 -3.82
N PRO A 91 3.95 -23.23 -4.38
CA PRO A 91 4.22 -23.72 -5.73
C PRO A 91 4.14 -22.61 -6.79
N GLY A 92 5.19 -22.50 -7.62
CA GLY A 92 5.27 -21.51 -8.70
C GLY A 92 5.70 -20.10 -8.25
N ALA A 93 5.87 -19.86 -6.94
CA ALA A 93 6.42 -18.61 -6.45
C ALA A 93 7.95 -18.59 -6.50
N LYS A 94 8.50 -17.40 -6.67
CA LYS A 94 9.95 -17.14 -6.67
C LYS A 94 10.32 -16.22 -5.52
N LEU A 95 11.53 -16.37 -4.99
CA LEU A 95 12.16 -15.46 -4.06
C LEU A 95 13.34 -14.78 -4.74
N PHE A 96 13.32 -13.44 -4.73
CA PHE A 96 14.41 -12.60 -5.16
C PHE A 96 15.16 -12.09 -3.94
N LYS A 97 16.40 -12.53 -3.75
CA LYS A 97 17.17 -12.22 -2.54
C LYS A 97 18.43 -11.45 -2.89
N SER A 98 18.58 -10.27 -2.29
CA SER A 98 19.83 -9.49 -2.38
C SER A 98 21.04 -10.31 -1.96
N SER A 99 22.19 -10.11 -2.60
CA SER A 99 23.43 -10.83 -2.25
C SER A 99 23.94 -10.52 -0.84
N SER A 100 23.59 -9.35 -0.29
CA SER A 100 23.83 -8.97 1.11
C SER A 100 22.88 -9.67 2.09
N GLY A 101 21.78 -10.24 1.62
CA GLY A 101 20.82 -11.02 2.40
C GLY A 101 19.82 -10.20 3.22
N ASN A 102 19.90 -8.87 3.20
CA ASN A 102 19.01 -7.97 3.96
C ASN A 102 17.72 -7.57 3.23
N ILE A 103 17.56 -7.95 1.96
CA ILE A 103 16.32 -7.75 1.18
C ILE A 103 15.89 -9.08 0.56
N SER A 104 14.62 -9.44 0.79
CA SER A 104 13.96 -10.64 0.27
C SER A 104 12.60 -10.27 -0.32
N LEU A 105 12.42 -10.39 -1.65
CA LEU A 105 11.16 -10.06 -2.33
C LEU A 105 10.51 -11.32 -2.90
N TYR A 106 9.29 -11.61 -2.49
CA TYR A 106 8.53 -12.78 -2.90
C TYR A 106 7.64 -12.44 -4.10
N CYS A 107 7.81 -13.17 -5.19
CA CYS A 107 6.97 -13.10 -6.37
C CYS A 107 5.80 -14.08 -6.21
N CYS A 108 4.70 -13.63 -5.60
CA CYS A 108 3.49 -14.41 -5.38
C CYS A 108 2.29 -13.53 -5.03
N SER A 109 1.10 -14.14 -4.92
CA SER A 109 -0.05 -13.48 -4.33
C SER A 109 0.24 -13.12 -2.87
N PHE A 110 -0.17 -11.91 -2.46
CA PHE A 110 -0.13 -11.48 -1.06
C PHE A 110 -0.88 -12.46 -0.14
N TYR A 111 -1.92 -13.13 -0.64
CA TYR A 111 -2.69 -14.07 0.16
C TYR A 111 -2.04 -15.45 0.27
N ASP A 112 -1.12 -15.81 -0.62
CA ASP A 112 -0.30 -17.02 -0.48
C ASP A 112 0.94 -16.76 0.38
N PHE A 113 1.43 -15.52 0.42
CA PHE A 113 2.60 -15.09 1.19
C PHE A 113 2.51 -15.42 2.69
N ILE A 114 1.30 -15.51 3.26
CA ILE A 114 1.09 -15.92 4.66
C ILE A 114 1.60 -17.33 4.98
N ARG A 115 1.87 -18.15 3.96
CA ARG A 115 2.45 -19.49 4.11
C ARG A 115 3.93 -19.43 4.49
N ILE A 116 4.56 -18.27 4.36
CA ILE A 116 5.90 -18.00 4.87
C ILE A 116 5.78 -17.65 6.36
N PRO A 117 6.32 -18.48 7.27
CA PRO A 117 6.17 -18.27 8.71
C PRO A 117 7.07 -17.13 9.17
N ALA A 118 6.55 -15.91 9.14
CA ALA A 118 7.25 -14.71 9.56
C ALA A 118 6.29 -13.71 10.21
N LYS A 119 6.83 -12.93 11.14
CA LYS A 119 6.22 -11.77 11.75
C LYS A 119 7.16 -10.58 11.59
N TYR A 120 6.62 -9.37 11.59
CA TYR A 120 7.38 -8.16 11.29
C TYR A 120 7.21 -7.11 12.38
N ASP A 121 8.32 -6.47 12.75
CA ASP A 121 8.37 -5.34 13.69
C ASP A 121 7.85 -4.03 13.07
N GLY A 122 7.75 -3.98 11.74
CA GLY A 122 7.26 -2.81 11.02
C GLY A 122 6.66 -3.18 9.68
N ILE A 123 5.57 -2.50 9.32
CA ILE A 123 4.90 -2.65 8.04
C ILE A 123 4.75 -1.27 7.41
N TRP A 124 5.11 -1.16 6.13
CA TRP A 124 4.90 0.03 5.31
C TRP A 124 3.89 -0.29 4.20
N ASP A 125 2.64 0.11 4.39
CA ASP A 125 1.59 0.01 3.38
C ASP A 125 1.43 1.36 2.69
N LYS A 126 2.04 1.47 1.51
CA LYS A 126 1.81 2.57 0.60
C LYS A 126 1.52 2.01 -0.79
N GLY A 127 0.38 2.40 -1.34
CA GLY A 127 -0.07 1.83 -2.62
C GLY A 127 -0.50 0.37 -2.51
N SER A 128 -0.66 -0.19 -1.30
CA SER A 128 -1.15 -1.56 -1.10
C SER A 128 -2.63 -1.56 -0.74
N LEU A 129 -3.08 -1.17 0.46
CA LEU A 129 -4.51 -1.16 0.82
C LEU A 129 -5.38 -0.38 -0.17
N VAL A 130 -4.88 0.75 -0.68
CA VAL A 130 -5.56 1.57 -1.69
C VAL A 130 -5.63 0.91 -3.08
N ALA A 131 -4.84 -0.12 -3.34
CA ALA A 131 -4.90 -0.94 -4.56
C ALA A 131 -5.81 -2.18 -4.39
N ILE A 132 -6.13 -2.57 -3.17
CA ILE A 132 -7.00 -3.72 -2.87
C ILE A 132 -8.46 -3.38 -3.19
N ASN A 133 -9.12 -4.29 -3.91
CA ASN A 133 -10.53 -4.20 -4.25
C ASN A 133 -11.38 -4.03 -2.97
N PRO A 134 -12.40 -3.17 -2.97
CA PRO A 134 -13.19 -2.93 -1.75
C PRO A 134 -13.79 -4.17 -1.10
N CYS A 135 -14.14 -5.20 -1.88
CA CYS A 135 -14.65 -6.48 -1.37
C CYS A 135 -13.58 -7.32 -0.63
N ASP A 136 -12.30 -7.13 -0.94
CA ASP A 136 -11.21 -7.95 -0.43
C ASP A 136 -10.54 -7.32 0.81
N ARG A 137 -10.89 -6.09 1.17
CA ARG A 137 -10.22 -5.32 2.24
C ARG A 137 -10.28 -5.98 3.62
N GLU A 138 -11.38 -6.64 3.97
CA GLU A 138 -11.47 -7.36 5.25
C GLU A 138 -10.51 -8.55 5.31
N ARG A 139 -10.34 -9.26 4.18
CA ARG A 139 -9.35 -10.35 4.06
C ARG A 139 -7.94 -9.79 4.13
N TYR A 140 -7.66 -8.73 3.39
CA TYR A 140 -6.37 -8.04 3.40
C TYR A 140 -5.98 -7.57 4.81
N ALA A 141 -6.88 -6.88 5.52
CA ALA A 141 -6.63 -6.38 6.86
C ALA A 141 -6.31 -7.52 7.84
N LYS A 142 -7.09 -8.61 7.82
CA LYS A 142 -6.81 -9.81 8.63
C LYS A 142 -5.45 -10.42 8.31
N THR A 143 -5.09 -10.47 7.03
CA THR A 143 -3.77 -10.94 6.61
C THR A 143 -2.65 -10.04 7.15
N VAL A 144 -2.74 -8.72 7.01
CA VAL A 144 -1.73 -7.78 7.55
C VAL A 144 -1.59 -7.93 9.06
N LEU A 145 -2.70 -7.97 9.80
CA LEU A 145 -2.70 -8.18 11.26
C LEU A 145 -2.03 -9.51 11.64
N SER A 146 -2.24 -10.57 10.84
CA SER A 146 -1.59 -11.86 11.08
C SER A 146 -0.07 -11.84 10.85
N LEU A 147 0.47 -10.83 10.17
CA LEU A 147 1.90 -10.66 9.92
C LEU A 147 2.57 -9.72 10.93
N MET A 148 1.80 -9.01 11.76
CA MET A 148 2.35 -8.10 12.77
C MET A 148 2.92 -8.87 13.97
N GLU A 149 4.12 -8.47 14.41
CA GLU A 149 4.56 -8.72 15.79
C GLU A 149 3.77 -7.88 16.80
N GLN A 150 3.85 -8.25 18.09
CA GLN A 150 3.12 -7.55 19.15
C GLN A 150 3.45 -6.04 19.23
N ASP A 151 4.72 -5.69 19.04
CA ASP A 151 5.21 -4.31 19.08
C ASP A 151 5.34 -3.68 17.67
N CYS A 152 4.68 -4.28 16.67
CA CYS A 152 4.77 -3.84 15.28
C CYS A 152 4.28 -2.40 15.08
N CYS A 153 5.09 -1.60 14.39
CA CYS A 153 4.71 -0.29 13.88
C CYS A 153 4.17 -0.40 12.46
N TYR A 154 2.85 -0.33 12.29
CA TYR A 154 2.22 -0.36 10.98
C TYR A 154 1.94 1.06 10.47
N LEU A 155 2.73 1.50 9.50
CA LEU A 155 2.53 2.76 8.79
C LEU A 155 1.68 2.55 7.55
N LEU A 156 0.47 3.10 7.55
CA LEU A 156 -0.51 3.00 6.48
C LEU A 156 -0.67 4.35 5.77
N VAL A 157 -0.56 4.36 4.46
CA VAL A 157 -0.81 5.53 3.60
C VAL A 157 -2.09 5.34 2.81
N THR A 158 -3.11 6.15 3.12
CA THR A 158 -4.34 6.23 2.34
C THR A 158 -4.42 7.52 1.53
N VAL A 159 -5.39 7.61 0.63
CA VAL A 159 -5.56 8.76 -0.27
C VAL A 159 -6.98 9.31 -0.17
N LEU A 160 -7.08 10.64 -0.10
CA LEU A 160 -8.33 11.38 -0.19
C LEU A 160 -8.36 12.17 -1.50
N TYR A 161 -9.45 12.04 -2.23
CA TYR A 161 -9.75 12.75 -3.47
C TYR A 161 -11.26 12.64 -3.71
N ASN A 162 -11.81 13.35 -4.70
CA ASN A 162 -13.21 13.19 -5.08
C ASN A 162 -13.45 11.83 -5.79
N PRO A 163 -14.10 10.83 -5.15
CA PRO A 163 -14.26 9.48 -5.71
C PRO A 163 -15.20 9.41 -6.93
N VAL A 164 -15.88 10.51 -7.26
CA VAL A 164 -16.72 10.62 -8.47
C VAL A 164 -15.87 10.76 -9.74
N LEU A 165 -14.66 11.33 -9.62
CA LEU A 165 -13.82 11.69 -10.75
C LEU A 165 -13.00 10.50 -11.28
N ILE A 166 -12.65 9.56 -10.40
CA ILE A 166 -11.96 8.33 -10.79
C ILE A 166 -12.53 7.13 -10.02
N GLU A 167 -12.55 5.98 -10.67
CA GLU A 167 -13.04 4.73 -10.08
C GLU A 167 -11.95 3.93 -9.34
N GLY A 168 -10.70 4.42 -9.37
CA GLY A 168 -9.53 3.71 -8.87
C GLY A 168 -9.05 2.55 -9.77
N PRO A 169 -7.98 1.85 -9.36
CA PRO A 169 -7.08 2.21 -8.26
C PRO A 169 -6.23 3.46 -8.57
N PRO A 170 -5.73 4.20 -7.55
CA PRO A 170 -5.95 3.95 -6.13
C PRO A 170 -7.40 4.25 -5.72
N PHE A 171 -8.00 3.37 -4.94
CA PHE A 171 -9.35 3.53 -4.40
C PHE A 171 -9.38 4.55 -3.27
N TYR A 172 -10.53 5.20 -3.08
CA TYR A 172 -10.75 6.09 -1.95
C TYR A 172 -10.87 5.28 -0.66
N VAL A 173 -10.06 5.63 0.35
CA VAL A 173 -10.03 4.97 1.67
C VAL A 173 -10.10 6.04 2.76
N PRO A 174 -11.31 6.44 3.19
CA PRO A 174 -11.49 7.40 4.26
C PRO A 174 -11.20 6.77 5.63
N ASN A 175 -11.08 7.61 6.66
CA ASN A 175 -10.85 7.17 8.04
C ASN A 175 -11.87 6.13 8.52
N SER A 176 -13.15 6.28 8.18
CA SER A 176 -14.20 5.33 8.56
C SER A 176 -13.93 3.91 8.09
N VAL A 177 -13.27 3.73 6.93
CA VAL A 177 -12.86 2.41 6.44
C VAL A 177 -11.67 1.88 7.25
N ILE A 178 -10.71 2.73 7.60
CA ILE A 178 -9.55 2.35 8.44
C ILE A 178 -10.03 1.89 9.82
N GLU A 179 -10.91 2.67 10.45
CA GLU A 179 -11.53 2.35 11.74
C GLU A 179 -12.31 1.03 11.68
N LYS A 180 -13.09 0.80 10.61
CA LYS A 180 -13.81 -0.47 10.41
C LYS A 180 -12.86 -1.67 10.30
N LEU A 181 -11.76 -1.52 9.56
CA LEU A 181 -10.83 -2.62 9.27
C LEU A 181 -9.90 -2.96 10.44
N TYR A 182 -9.46 -1.94 11.18
CA TYR A 182 -8.38 -2.08 12.15
C TYR A 182 -8.72 -1.59 13.56
N GLY A 183 -9.78 -0.79 13.74
CA GLY A 183 -10.07 -0.12 15.02
C GLY A 183 -10.40 -1.07 16.18
N GLU A 184 -10.84 -2.30 15.91
CA GLU A 184 -11.00 -3.31 16.95
C GLU A 184 -9.64 -3.80 17.49
N SER A 185 -8.67 -4.05 16.61
CA SER A 185 -7.39 -4.68 16.95
C SER A 185 -6.24 -3.68 17.19
N CYS A 186 -6.34 -2.46 16.67
CA CYS A 186 -5.26 -1.49 16.69
C CYS A 186 -5.69 -0.15 17.29
N ASP A 187 -4.75 0.54 17.92
CA ASP A 187 -4.82 1.98 18.12
C ASP A 187 -4.40 2.67 16.82
N ILE A 188 -5.22 3.61 16.33
CA ILE A 188 -5.02 4.31 15.06
C ILE A 188 -4.68 5.78 15.34
N ARG A 189 -3.53 6.24 14.84
CA ARG A 189 -3.09 7.62 14.98
C ARG A 189 -2.76 8.23 13.64
N LEU A 190 -3.49 9.28 13.24
CA LEU A 190 -3.11 10.11 12.10
C LEU A 190 -1.81 10.85 12.44
N LEU A 191 -0.75 10.61 11.66
CA LEU A 191 0.52 11.31 11.79
C LEU A 191 0.55 12.57 10.95
N GLN A 192 0.09 12.48 9.71
CA GLN A 192 0.22 13.55 8.74
C GLN A 192 -0.85 13.47 7.65
N THR A 193 -1.25 14.64 7.15
CA THR A 193 -1.95 14.80 5.87
C THR A 193 -1.06 15.63 4.96
N VAL A 194 -0.79 15.14 3.76
CA VAL A 194 0.08 15.77 2.76
C VAL A 194 -0.77 16.09 1.54
N ASP A 195 -0.71 17.34 1.08
CA ASP A 195 -1.18 17.68 -0.26
C ASP A 195 -0.23 17.07 -1.28
N SER A 196 -0.72 16.07 -2.00
CA SER A 196 0.02 15.29 -2.98
C SER A 196 -0.54 15.50 -4.40
N LEU A 197 -1.23 16.62 -4.63
CA LEU A 197 -1.74 16.99 -5.95
C LEU A 197 -0.59 17.46 -6.88
N ASP A 198 -0.26 16.60 -7.82
CA ASP A 198 0.79 16.77 -8.83
C ASP A 198 0.21 16.80 -10.26
N GLU A 199 1.06 16.94 -11.28
CA GLU A 199 0.63 16.94 -12.69
C GLU A 199 -0.05 15.63 -13.10
N ARG A 200 0.41 14.51 -12.54
CA ARG A 200 -0.12 13.17 -12.81
C ARG A 200 -1.56 13.03 -12.30
N THR A 201 -1.79 13.38 -11.04
CA THR A 201 -3.12 13.31 -10.40
C THR A 201 -4.09 14.36 -10.95
N ARG A 202 -3.60 15.54 -11.36
CA ARG A 202 -4.40 16.48 -12.19
C ARG A 202 -4.78 15.89 -13.55
N GLY A 203 -3.88 15.11 -14.15
CA GLY A 203 -4.15 14.38 -15.39
C GLY A 203 -5.29 13.36 -15.27
N TRP A 204 -5.61 12.91 -14.06
CA TRP A 204 -6.79 12.09 -13.77
C TRP A 204 -8.09 12.88 -13.63
N GLY A 205 -8.02 14.22 -13.73
CA GLY A 205 -9.15 15.12 -13.56
C GLY A 205 -9.38 15.56 -12.12
N LEU A 206 -8.48 15.23 -11.18
CA LEU A 206 -8.64 15.58 -9.77
C LEU A 206 -8.34 17.07 -9.50
N ASP A 207 -9.19 17.68 -8.68
CA ASP A 207 -9.07 19.04 -8.16
C ASP A 207 -8.34 19.11 -6.81
N TYR A 208 -8.33 18.00 -6.05
CA TYR A 208 -7.48 17.78 -4.90
C TYR A 208 -7.06 16.31 -4.79
N TYR A 209 -5.90 16.07 -4.18
CA TYR A 209 -5.41 14.72 -3.86
C TYR A 209 -4.50 14.80 -2.65
N CYS A 210 -4.87 14.11 -1.56
CA CYS A 210 -4.11 14.15 -0.31
C CYS A 210 -3.73 12.75 0.14
N GLU A 211 -2.46 12.55 0.50
CA GLU A 211 -2.02 11.35 1.20
C GLU A 211 -2.20 11.55 2.71
N ARG A 212 -2.82 10.58 3.39
CA ARG A 212 -2.90 10.52 4.85
C ARG A 212 -2.01 9.39 5.34
N ILE A 213 -1.17 9.68 6.31
CA ILE A 213 -0.24 8.73 6.91
C ILE A 213 -0.73 8.44 8.33
N HIS A 214 -1.06 7.19 8.60
CA HIS A 214 -1.50 6.70 9.90
C HIS A 214 -0.47 5.74 10.48
N LEU A 215 -0.30 5.79 11.79
CA LEU A 215 0.38 4.76 12.56
C LEU A 215 -0.66 3.89 13.25
N LEU A 216 -0.56 2.59 13.02
CA LEU A 216 -1.36 1.55 13.65
C LEU A 216 -0.44 0.70 14.53
N THR A 217 -0.86 0.48 15.77
CA THR A 217 -0.18 -0.41 16.73
C THR A 217 -1.20 -1.36 17.32
N LEU A 218 -0.85 -2.64 17.49
CA LEU A 218 -1.76 -3.61 18.11
C LEU A 218 -2.11 -3.15 19.53
N LYS A 219 -3.40 -3.23 19.88
CA LYS A 219 -3.84 -3.02 21.25
C LYS A 219 -3.24 -4.10 22.13
N ALA A 220 -2.90 -3.74 23.36
CA ALA A 220 -2.53 -4.73 24.36
C ALA A 220 -3.69 -5.71 24.55
N ASN A 221 -3.42 -7.02 24.52
CA ASN A 221 -4.42 -8.01 24.88
C ASN A 221 -4.91 -7.69 26.30
N SER A 222 -6.20 -7.41 26.46
CA SER A 222 -6.78 -7.30 27.79
C SER A 222 -6.67 -8.68 28.45
N PRO A 223 -6.09 -8.77 29.66
CA PRO A 223 -5.94 -10.03 30.37
C PRO A 223 -7.27 -10.69 30.72
#